data_AF-A0A1F7Y3W6-F1
#
_entry.id   AF-A0A1F7Y3W6-F1
#
_cell.length_a   1.000
_cell.length_b   1.000
_cell.length_c   1.000
_cell.angle_alpha   90.00
_cell.angle_beta   90.00
_cell.angle_gamma   90.00
#
_symmetry.space_group_name_H-M   'P 1'
#
loop_
_entity.id
_entity.type
_entity.pdbx_description
1 polymer ?
#
loop_
_entity_poly.entity_id
_entity_poly.type
_entity_poly.pdbx_seq_one_letter_code
_entity_poly.pdbx_strand_id
1 'polypeptide(L)'
;MFAQLSLVAGIVLLLIYNARLKGVFDRILNWTLGVQGIFLTAMAYKSVYEYINAWGLTHKRLYGLAFATLVAGIFVLFFNNYRQQKPKAIFVKKTIIFSGLILLIVNLLNFDYLIYYFKKAKTGQGIDYTYLSTLSPDSLSYKEQFLKLKELSEQNEYPQEGYDNKNPLIIIHKIESLQKKYLRFDLRTMNLLDFWQYQQIKEIDTGKLRAYYENKRPLKIRY
;
A
#
# COMPACT_ATOMS: atom_id res chain seq x y z
N MET A 1 7.51 -11.94 12.26
CA MET A 1 7.87 -12.52 10.95
C MET A 1 8.75 -11.59 10.10
N PHE A 2 8.34 -10.36 9.76
CA PHE A 2 9.15 -9.48 8.89
C PHE A 2 10.53 -9.13 9.44
N ALA A 3 10.65 -8.87 10.75
CA ALA A 3 11.95 -8.65 11.40
C ALA A 3 12.92 -9.84 11.26
N GLN A 4 12.39 -11.08 11.29
CA GLN A 4 13.20 -12.28 11.09
C GLN A 4 13.67 -12.40 9.64
N LEU A 5 12.83 -12.05 8.66
CA LEU A 5 13.23 -11.98 7.24
C LEU A 5 14.27 -10.89 6.97
N SER A 6 14.14 -9.71 7.60
CA SER A 6 15.15 -8.65 7.51
C SER A 6 16.49 -9.08 8.10
N LEU A 7 16.46 -9.81 9.22
CA LEU A 7 17.65 -10.36 9.87
C LEU A 7 18.32 -11.42 8.99
N VAL A 8 17.54 -12.33 8.38
CA VAL A 8 18.04 -13.32 7.42
C VAL A 8 18.61 -12.64 6.16
N ALA A 9 17.93 -11.64 5.60
CA ALA A 9 18.44 -10.88 4.46
C ALA A 9 19.73 -10.13 4.81
N GLY A 10 19.83 -9.59 6.03
CA GLY A 10 21.04 -8.96 6.56
C GLY A 10 22.20 -9.94 6.69
N ILE A 11 21.96 -11.13 7.26
CA ILE A 11 22.95 -12.21 7.37
C ILE A 11 23.45 -12.64 5.98
N VAL A 12 22.54 -12.79 5.02
CA VAL A 12 22.89 -13.14 3.64
C VAL A 12 23.74 -12.05 2.98
N LEU A 13 23.38 -10.77 3.12
CA LEU A 13 24.17 -9.65 2.60
C LEU A 13 25.57 -9.57 3.24
N LEU A 14 25.68 -9.82 4.54
CA LEU A 14 26.94 -9.88 5.28
C LEU A 14 27.85 -11.01 4.79
N LEU A 15 27.26 -12.19 4.55
CA LEU A 15 27.97 -13.36 4.02
C LEU A 15 28.45 -13.12 2.58
N ILE A 16 27.66 -12.44 1.74
CA ILE A 16 28.04 -12.07 0.37
C ILE A 16 29.18 -11.03 0.36
N TYR A 17 29.13 -10.05 1.25
CA TYR A 17 30.19 -9.06 1.40
C TYR A 17 31.51 -9.73 1.75
N ASN A 18 31.48 -10.67 2.70
CA ASN A 18 32.67 -11.39 3.19
C ASN A 18 33.09 -12.61 2.34
N ALA A 19 32.29 -13.06 1.37
CA ALA A 19 32.66 -14.19 0.53
C ALA A 19 33.92 -13.85 -0.31
N ARG A 20 35.05 -14.49 0.04
CA ARG A 20 36.23 -14.64 -0.81
C ARG A 20 36.07 -15.95 -1.56
N LEU A 21 35.63 -15.88 -2.81
CA LEU A 21 35.34 -17.05 -3.65
C LEU A 21 36.63 -17.76 -4.11
N LYS A 22 37.31 -18.46 -3.20
CA LYS A 22 38.51 -19.22 -3.54
C LYS A 22 38.30 -20.74 -3.45
N GLY A 23 37.37 -21.25 -2.63
CA GLY A 23 37.13 -22.69 -2.45
C GLY A 23 35.82 -23.23 -3.04
N VAL A 24 35.80 -24.54 -3.33
CA VAL A 24 34.59 -25.30 -3.71
C VAL A 24 33.55 -25.27 -2.57
N PHE A 25 34.02 -25.31 -1.32
CA PHE A 25 33.17 -25.23 -0.14
C PHE A 25 32.45 -23.87 -0.03
N ASP A 26 33.14 -22.76 -0.31
CA ASP A 26 32.53 -21.42 -0.33
C ASP A 26 31.43 -21.31 -1.39
N ARG A 27 31.62 -21.99 -2.54
CA ARG A 27 30.64 -22.03 -3.62
C ARG A 27 29.40 -22.83 -3.20
N ILE A 28 29.56 -23.97 -2.54
CA ILE A 28 28.44 -24.80 -2.02
C ILE A 28 27.69 -24.04 -0.92
N LEU A 29 28.41 -23.41 0.02
CA LEU A 29 27.82 -22.66 1.12
C LEU A 29 26.97 -21.48 0.59
N ASN A 30 27.49 -20.72 -0.37
CA ASN A 30 26.75 -19.61 -0.99
C ASN A 30 25.50 -20.07 -1.73
N TRP A 31 25.57 -21.20 -2.44
CA TRP A 31 24.39 -21.80 -3.09
C TRP A 31 23.34 -22.24 -2.08
N THR A 32 23.77 -22.92 -1.00
CA THR A 32 22.88 -23.40 0.06
C THR A 32 22.17 -22.24 0.75
N LEU A 33 22.90 -21.19 1.10
CA LEU A 33 22.36 -19.98 1.72
C LEU A 33 21.38 -19.26 0.78
N GLY A 34 21.70 -19.16 -0.49
CA GLY A 34 20.81 -18.53 -1.47
C GLY A 34 19.51 -19.33 -1.66
N VAL A 35 19.58 -20.66 -1.72
CA VAL A 35 18.40 -21.54 -1.81
C VAL A 35 17.55 -21.44 -0.54
N GLN A 36 18.15 -21.47 0.65
CA GLN A 36 17.44 -21.26 1.92
C GLN A 36 16.76 -19.89 1.96
N GLY A 37 17.44 -18.85 1.49
CA GLY A 37 16.88 -17.50 1.39
C GLY A 37 15.65 -17.41 0.48
N ILE A 38 15.70 -18.04 -0.69
CA ILE A 38 14.53 -18.16 -1.59
C ILE A 38 13.39 -18.91 -0.90
N PHE A 39 13.69 -20.04 -0.25
CA PHE A 39 12.69 -20.87 0.42
C PHE A 39 11.99 -20.12 1.57
N LEU A 40 12.75 -19.40 2.41
CA LEU A 40 12.21 -18.57 3.48
C LEU A 40 11.36 -17.42 2.93
N THR A 41 11.78 -16.81 1.82
CA THR A 41 11.00 -15.76 1.16
C THR A 41 9.69 -16.32 0.58
N ALA A 42 9.73 -17.52 -0.01
CA ALA A 42 8.53 -18.20 -0.49
C ALA A 42 7.56 -18.56 0.66
N MET A 43 8.08 -19.02 1.80
CA MET A 43 7.27 -19.22 3.02
C MET A 43 6.63 -17.92 3.50
N ALA A 44 7.36 -16.80 3.42
CA ALA A 44 6.82 -15.49 3.77
C ALA A 44 5.64 -15.11 2.87
N TYR A 45 5.78 -15.31 1.55
CA TYR A 45 4.68 -15.10 0.60
C TYR A 45 3.49 -16.00 0.90
N LYS A 46 3.71 -17.29 1.12
CA LYS A 46 2.65 -18.24 1.47
C LYS A 46 1.90 -17.80 2.73
N SER A 47 2.64 -17.44 3.78
CA SER A 47 2.05 -16.94 5.03
C SER A 47 1.20 -15.70 4.78
N VAL A 48 1.74 -14.68 4.10
CA VAL A 48 0.98 -13.46 3.81
C VAL A 48 -0.24 -13.75 2.94
N TYR A 49 -0.13 -14.65 1.96
CA TYR A 49 -1.24 -15.08 1.12
C TYR A 49 -2.33 -15.80 1.92
N GLU A 50 -1.97 -16.71 2.81
CA GLU A 50 -2.91 -17.39 3.72
C GLU A 50 -3.63 -16.37 4.62
N TYR A 51 -2.88 -15.39 5.17
CA TYR A 51 -3.47 -14.31 5.94
C TYR A 51 -4.39 -13.42 5.09
N ILE A 52 -4.05 -13.15 3.83
CA ILE A 52 -4.91 -12.40 2.90
C ILE A 52 -6.18 -13.19 2.58
N ASN A 53 -6.06 -14.50 2.38
CA ASN A 53 -7.19 -15.34 2.05
C ASN A 53 -8.17 -15.48 3.22
N ALA A 54 -7.64 -15.67 4.43
CA ALA A 54 -8.43 -15.80 5.64
C ALA A 54 -9.02 -14.47 6.12
N TRP A 55 -8.26 -13.37 6.03
CA TRP A 55 -8.58 -12.13 6.74
C TRP A 55 -8.58 -10.86 5.87
N GLY A 56 -8.34 -10.95 4.56
CA GLY A 56 -8.32 -9.83 3.59
C GLY A 56 -6.99 -9.07 3.49
N LEU A 57 -6.93 -8.03 2.68
CA LEU A 57 -5.74 -7.17 2.54
C LEU A 57 -5.69 -6.12 3.65
N THR A 58 -4.49 -5.80 4.11
CA THR A 58 -4.23 -4.69 5.05
C THR A 58 -2.91 -4.00 4.70
N HIS A 59 -2.70 -2.77 5.19
CA HIS A 59 -1.44 -2.04 5.01
C HIS A 59 -0.23 -2.89 5.42
N LYS A 60 -0.27 -3.51 6.59
CA LYS A 60 0.81 -4.37 7.09
C LYS A 60 1.10 -5.54 6.15
N ARG A 61 0.08 -6.12 5.53
CA ARG A 61 0.21 -7.22 4.56
C ARG A 61 0.77 -6.72 3.23
N LEU A 62 0.37 -5.55 2.76
CA LEU A 62 0.90 -4.92 1.54
C LEU A 62 2.37 -4.51 1.70
N TYR A 63 2.74 -3.84 2.80
CA TYR A 63 4.15 -3.58 3.13
C TYR A 63 4.94 -4.89 3.27
N GLY A 64 4.30 -5.91 3.83
CA GLY A 64 4.87 -7.24 3.92
C GLY A 64 5.18 -7.88 2.56
N LEU A 65 4.24 -7.80 1.61
CA LEU A 65 4.43 -8.26 0.24
C LEU A 65 5.49 -7.44 -0.48
N ALA A 66 5.48 -6.12 -0.34
CA ALA A 66 6.46 -5.24 -0.94
C ALA A 66 7.87 -5.56 -0.43
N PHE A 67 8.02 -5.80 0.88
CA PHE A 67 9.29 -6.21 1.48
C PHE A 67 9.73 -7.60 1.02
N ALA A 68 8.82 -8.58 0.98
CA ALA A 68 9.12 -9.90 0.43
C ALA A 68 9.54 -9.83 -1.05
N THR A 69 8.96 -8.91 -1.82
CA THR A 69 9.33 -8.62 -3.22
C THR A 69 10.72 -8.03 -3.31
N LEU A 70 11.04 -7.09 -2.42
CA LEU A 70 12.37 -6.51 -2.33
C LEU A 70 13.42 -7.60 -2.03
N VAL A 71 13.18 -8.44 -1.03
CA VAL A 71 14.10 -9.54 -0.66
C VAL A 71 14.25 -10.55 -1.80
N ALA A 72 13.15 -11.00 -2.41
CA ALA A 72 13.17 -11.91 -3.54
C ALA A 72 13.98 -11.34 -4.73
N GLY A 73 13.77 -10.07 -5.06
CA GLY A 73 14.49 -9.40 -6.13
C GLY A 73 15.99 -9.29 -5.84
N ILE A 74 16.39 -9.03 -4.59
CA ILE A 74 17.81 -9.02 -4.19
C ILE A 74 18.43 -10.41 -4.38
N PHE A 75 17.74 -11.49 -4.02
CA PHE A 75 18.22 -12.85 -4.29
C PHE A 75 18.38 -13.13 -5.78
N VAL A 76 17.41 -12.74 -6.61
CA VAL A 76 17.52 -12.90 -8.08
C VAL A 76 18.71 -12.11 -8.63
N LEU A 77 18.90 -10.87 -8.20
CA LEU A 77 20.04 -10.05 -8.59
C LEU A 77 21.36 -10.67 -8.13
N PHE A 78 21.39 -11.24 -6.93
CA PHE A 78 22.56 -11.94 -6.39
C PHE A 78 22.93 -13.14 -7.26
N PHE A 79 21.99 -14.06 -7.50
CA PHE A 79 22.24 -15.25 -8.33
C PHE A 79 22.65 -14.89 -9.76
N ASN A 80 22.03 -13.86 -10.34
CA ASN A 80 22.38 -13.38 -11.67
C ASN A 80 23.81 -12.80 -11.69
N ASN A 81 24.17 -12.00 -10.69
CA ASN A 81 25.52 -11.44 -10.59
C ASN A 81 26.57 -12.53 -10.33
N TYR A 82 26.23 -13.53 -9.51
CA TYR A 82 27.07 -14.67 -9.19
C TYR A 82 27.33 -15.56 -10.42
N ARG A 83 26.27 -15.93 -11.15
CA ARG A 83 26.36 -16.73 -12.38
C ARG A 83 27.22 -16.05 -13.45
N GLN A 84 27.11 -14.73 -13.56
CA GLN A 84 27.86 -13.93 -14.53
C GLN A 84 29.25 -13.50 -14.04
N GLN A 85 29.66 -13.92 -12.83
CA GLN A 85 30.95 -13.56 -12.20
C GLN A 85 31.25 -12.05 -12.20
N LYS A 86 30.21 -11.23 -12.10
CA LYS A 86 30.34 -9.77 -12.17
C LYS A 86 30.91 -9.18 -10.88
N PRO A 87 31.67 -8.08 -10.95
CA PRO A 87 32.25 -7.45 -9.76
C PRO A 87 31.17 -7.04 -8.75
N LYS A 88 31.52 -7.12 -7.45
CA LYS A 88 30.62 -6.85 -6.33
C LYS A 88 29.96 -5.46 -6.43
N ALA A 89 30.69 -4.46 -6.95
CA ALA A 89 30.17 -3.10 -7.16
C ALA A 89 28.93 -3.04 -8.08
N ILE A 90 28.86 -3.90 -9.10
CA ILE A 90 27.70 -3.96 -10.00
C ILE A 90 26.48 -4.52 -9.29
N PHE A 91 26.65 -5.54 -8.44
CA PHE A 91 25.57 -6.06 -7.61
C PHE A 91 25.00 -5.00 -6.66
N VAL A 92 25.88 -4.26 -5.97
CA VAL A 92 25.46 -3.19 -5.05
C VAL A 92 24.70 -2.11 -5.81
N LYS A 93 25.22 -1.63 -6.95
CA LYS A 93 24.54 -0.62 -7.78
C LYS A 93 23.15 -1.10 -8.23
N LYS A 94 23.02 -2.33 -8.72
CA LYS A 94 21.73 -2.90 -9.14
C LYS A 94 20.75 -3.04 -7.97
N THR A 95 21.24 -3.46 -6.80
CA THR A 95 20.43 -3.59 -5.59
C THR A 95 19.91 -2.23 -5.12
N ILE A 96 20.73 -1.19 -5.13
CA ILE A 96 20.30 0.17 -4.77
C ILE A 96 19.23 0.67 -5.74
N ILE A 97 19.45 0.53 -7.05
CA ILE A 97 18.48 0.94 -8.08
C ILE A 97 17.16 0.19 -7.90
N PHE A 98 17.21 -1.12 -7.69
CA PHE A 98 16.03 -1.96 -7.50
C PHE A 98 15.26 -1.59 -6.23
N SER A 99 15.94 -1.42 -5.11
CA SER A 99 15.32 -0.99 -3.85
C SER A 99 14.68 0.39 -3.99
N GLY A 100 15.36 1.34 -4.65
CA GLY A 100 14.81 2.66 -4.94
C GLY A 100 13.54 2.58 -5.80
N LEU A 101 13.53 1.72 -6.81
CA LEU A 101 12.37 1.49 -7.68
C LEU A 101 11.19 0.87 -6.91
N ILE A 102 11.44 -0.10 -6.03
CA ILE A 102 10.39 -0.67 -5.17
C ILE A 102 9.82 0.39 -4.22
N LEU A 103 10.66 1.23 -3.60
CA LEU A 103 10.18 2.32 -2.74
C LEU A 103 9.35 3.34 -3.51
N LEU A 104 9.74 3.65 -4.75
CA LEU A 104 8.99 4.53 -5.65
C LEU A 104 7.63 3.91 -5.97
N ILE A 105 7.58 2.63 -6.36
CA ILE A 105 6.34 1.90 -6.60
C ILE A 105 5.45 1.91 -5.36
N VAL A 106 5.99 1.58 -4.18
CA VAL A 106 5.21 1.57 -2.92
C VAL A 106 4.62 2.95 -2.60
N ASN A 107 5.34 4.03 -2.89
CA ASN A 107 4.82 5.39 -2.70
C ASN A 107 3.79 5.81 -3.77
N LEU A 108 3.89 5.29 -5.00
CA LEU A 108 2.90 5.53 -6.05
C LEU A 108 1.65 4.67 -5.89
N LEU A 109 1.79 3.47 -5.35
CA LEU A 109 0.68 2.56 -5.11
C LEU A 109 -0.18 3.09 -3.97
N ASN A 110 -1.41 3.42 -4.30
CA ASN A 110 -2.43 3.75 -3.31
C ASN A 110 -2.90 2.45 -2.62
N PHE A 111 -2.32 2.17 -1.46
CA PHE A 111 -2.61 0.95 -0.70
C PHE A 111 -4.06 0.88 -0.24
N ASP A 112 -4.69 2.01 0.09
CA ASP A 112 -6.12 2.03 0.43
C ASP A 112 -7.00 1.58 -0.74
N TYR A 113 -6.70 2.05 -1.95
CA TYR A 113 -7.41 1.65 -3.16
C TYR A 113 -7.26 0.14 -3.44
N LEU A 114 -6.04 -0.38 -3.32
CA LEU A 114 -5.75 -1.82 -3.48
C LEU A 114 -6.52 -2.68 -2.47
N ILE A 115 -6.57 -2.25 -1.21
CA ILE A 115 -7.27 -3.00 -0.16
C ILE A 115 -8.77 -3.04 -0.42
N TYR A 116 -9.37 -1.93 -0.87
CA TYR A 116 -10.80 -1.83 -1.10
C TYR A 116 -11.30 -2.70 -2.27
N TYR A 117 -10.56 -2.74 -3.38
CA TYR A 117 -10.98 -3.46 -4.58
C TYR A 117 -10.68 -4.95 -4.57
N PHE A 118 -9.51 -5.38 -4.06
CA PHE A 118 -9.07 -6.76 -4.28
C PHE A 118 -9.61 -7.74 -3.23
N LYS A 119 -9.52 -7.42 -1.93
CA LYS A 119 -10.12 -8.22 -0.83
C LYS A 119 -10.19 -7.37 0.44
N LYS A 120 -11.35 -6.80 0.74
CA LYS A 120 -11.59 -6.09 2.01
C LYS A 120 -11.31 -6.99 3.21
N ALA A 121 -10.82 -6.39 4.30
CA ALA A 121 -10.61 -7.09 5.56
C ALA A 121 -11.93 -7.73 6.04
N LYS A 122 -11.91 -9.03 6.36
CA LYS A 122 -13.14 -9.81 6.66
C LYS A 122 -13.49 -9.88 8.15
N THR A 123 -12.65 -9.37 9.06
CA THR A 123 -12.82 -9.51 10.51
C THR A 123 -13.29 -8.26 11.21
N GLY A 124 -14.43 -8.30 11.89
CA GLY A 124 -15.01 -7.20 12.68
C GLY A 124 -14.23 -6.73 13.92
N GLN A 125 -12.96 -7.12 14.10
CA GLN A 125 -12.14 -6.72 15.23
C GLN A 125 -10.76 -6.21 14.79
N GLY A 126 -10.39 -5.02 15.29
CA GLY A 126 -9.10 -4.38 15.07
C GLY A 126 -9.23 -3.00 14.40
N ILE A 127 -8.31 -2.09 14.73
CA ILE A 127 -8.22 -0.73 14.18
C ILE A 127 -8.16 -0.75 12.64
N ASP A 128 -7.53 -1.79 12.09
CA ASP A 128 -7.40 -2.02 10.65
C ASP A 128 -8.74 -2.38 9.97
N TYR A 129 -9.70 -3.05 10.63
CA TYR A 129 -10.99 -3.37 9.98
C TYR A 129 -11.87 -2.14 9.76
N THR A 130 -11.97 -1.28 10.78
CA THR A 130 -12.81 -0.07 10.73
C THR A 130 -12.30 0.93 9.68
N TYR A 131 -10.98 0.95 9.43
CA TYR A 131 -10.36 1.81 8.42
C TYR A 131 -10.39 1.19 7.01
N LEU A 132 -10.35 -0.14 6.87
CA LEU A 132 -10.20 -0.84 5.58
C LEU A 132 -11.49 -1.46 5.02
N SER A 133 -12.55 -1.56 5.83
CA SER A 133 -13.89 -1.98 5.37
C SER A 133 -14.58 -0.91 4.50
N THR A 134 -14.13 0.34 4.64
CA THR A 134 -14.61 1.51 3.91
C THR A 134 -13.45 2.24 3.22
N LEU A 135 -13.68 2.86 2.07
CA LEU A 135 -12.70 3.75 1.44
C LEU A 135 -12.37 4.88 2.43
N SER A 136 -11.12 4.99 2.88
CA SER A 136 -10.71 6.09 3.76
C SER A 136 -10.91 7.43 3.05
N PRO A 137 -11.31 8.52 3.72
CA PRO A 137 -11.32 9.85 3.11
C PRO A 137 -9.95 10.31 2.58
N ASP A 138 -8.86 9.63 2.93
CA ASP A 138 -7.49 9.88 2.43
C ASP A 138 -7.07 8.96 1.29
N SER A 139 -7.89 7.98 0.94
CA SER A 139 -7.60 6.95 -0.08
C SER A 139 -7.59 7.45 -1.52
N LEU A 140 -7.53 8.77 -1.76
CA LEU A 140 -7.46 9.40 -3.09
C LEU A 140 -8.34 8.66 -4.12
N SER A 141 -9.61 8.44 -3.79
CA SER A 141 -10.58 7.72 -4.65
C SER A 141 -11.96 8.36 -4.49
N TYR A 142 -11.96 9.69 -4.56
CA TYR A 142 -13.08 10.54 -4.20
C TYR A 142 -14.32 10.33 -5.07
N LYS A 143 -14.14 9.95 -6.34
CA LYS A 143 -15.25 9.64 -7.27
C LYS A 143 -16.09 8.46 -6.76
N GLU A 144 -15.44 7.41 -6.27
CA GLU A 144 -16.13 6.21 -5.77
C GLU A 144 -16.79 6.47 -4.43
N GLN A 145 -16.16 7.27 -3.57
CA GLN A 145 -16.77 7.73 -2.32
C GLN A 145 -18.04 8.55 -2.59
N PHE A 146 -17.99 9.44 -3.57
CA PHE A 146 -19.14 10.22 -3.99
C PHE A 146 -20.27 9.33 -4.52
N LEU A 147 -19.96 8.38 -5.42
CA LEU A 147 -20.96 7.46 -5.97
C LEU A 147 -21.62 6.61 -4.88
N LYS A 148 -20.84 6.10 -3.93
CA LYS A 148 -21.36 5.32 -2.80
C LYS A 148 -22.26 6.15 -1.87
N LEU A 149 -21.86 7.40 -1.58
CA LEU A 149 -22.69 8.31 -0.79
C LEU A 149 -23.98 8.70 -1.52
N LYS A 150 -23.93 8.82 -2.85
CA LYS A 150 -25.11 9.08 -3.69
C LYS A 150 -26.07 7.89 -3.65
N GLU A 151 -25.58 6.67 -3.83
CA GLU A 151 -26.38 5.44 -3.73
C GLU A 151 -27.09 5.31 -2.37
N LEU A 152 -26.36 5.54 -1.27
CA LEU A 152 -26.94 5.54 0.08
C LEU A 152 -28.00 6.64 0.27
N SER A 153 -27.79 7.82 -0.34
CA SER A 153 -28.78 8.90 -0.30
C SER A 153 -30.06 8.55 -1.06
N GLU A 154 -29.94 7.86 -2.19
CA GLU A 154 -31.07 7.38 -2.99
C GLU A 154 -31.86 6.29 -2.25
N GLN A 155 -31.19 5.48 -1.44
CA GLN A 155 -31.79 4.45 -0.58
C GLN A 155 -32.31 4.98 0.76
N ASN A 156 -32.22 6.29 1.01
CA ASN A 156 -32.58 6.93 2.28
C ASN A 156 -31.81 6.42 3.52
N GLU A 157 -30.68 5.76 3.32
CA GLU A 157 -29.85 5.27 4.40
C GLU A 157 -28.88 6.36 4.87
N TYR A 158 -28.49 6.30 6.15
CA TYR A 158 -27.37 7.09 6.68
C TYR A 158 -26.27 6.09 7.05
N PRO A 159 -25.01 6.35 6.70
CA PRO A 159 -23.92 5.44 7.08
C PRO A 159 -23.84 5.35 8.61
N GLN A 160 -24.29 4.22 9.18
CA GLN A 160 -24.49 4.04 10.63
C GLN A 160 -23.20 3.80 11.45
N GLU A 161 -22.01 3.98 10.86
CA GLU A 161 -20.77 3.74 11.60
C GLU A 161 -20.15 5.06 12.10
N GLY A 162 -20.51 5.43 13.33
CA GLY A 162 -20.05 6.63 14.04
C GLY A 162 -18.62 6.56 14.55
N TYR A 163 -17.64 6.75 13.66
CA TYR A 163 -16.29 7.18 14.03
C TYR A 163 -15.85 8.33 13.12
N ASP A 164 -15.21 9.35 13.70
CA ASP A 164 -14.96 10.70 13.14
C ASP A 164 -14.46 10.78 11.67
N ASN A 165 -13.85 9.72 11.13
CA ASN A 165 -13.42 9.66 9.73
C ASN A 165 -14.50 9.20 8.73
N LYS A 166 -15.73 8.96 9.17
CA LYS A 166 -16.83 8.45 8.33
C LYS A 166 -17.90 9.49 8.02
N ASN A 167 -17.72 10.75 8.43
CA ASN A 167 -18.70 11.80 8.20
C ASN A 167 -18.78 12.14 6.70
N PRO A 168 -19.95 11.93 6.05
CA PRO A 168 -20.16 12.26 4.64
C PRO A 168 -19.76 13.70 4.29
N LEU A 169 -19.93 14.63 5.24
CA LEU A 169 -19.58 16.03 5.08
C LEU A 169 -18.06 16.26 4.98
N ILE A 170 -17.24 15.43 5.63
CA ILE A 170 -15.76 15.52 5.52
C ILE A 170 -15.32 15.11 4.12
N ILE A 171 -15.90 14.04 3.58
CA ILE A 171 -15.62 13.56 2.21
C ILE A 171 -16.03 14.63 1.19
N ILE A 172 -17.24 15.18 1.34
CA ILE A 172 -17.74 16.28 0.48
C ILE A 172 -16.82 17.50 0.58
N HIS A 173 -16.41 17.89 1.79
CA HIS A 173 -15.51 19.02 1.98
C HIS A 173 -14.13 18.80 1.34
N LYS A 174 -13.59 17.58 1.38
CA LYS A 174 -12.33 17.24 0.69
C LYS A 174 -12.47 17.32 -0.83
N ILE A 175 -13.59 16.86 -1.39
CA ILE A 175 -13.90 16.99 -2.82
C ILE A 175 -13.95 18.46 -3.23
N GLU A 176 -14.71 19.27 -2.49
CA GLU A 176 -14.83 20.71 -2.74
C GLU A 176 -13.48 21.43 -2.60
N SER A 177 -12.67 21.06 -1.59
CA SER A 177 -11.33 21.61 -1.38
C SER A 177 -10.40 21.30 -2.55
N LEU A 178 -10.43 20.07 -3.07
CA LEU A 178 -9.65 19.69 -4.27
C LEU A 178 -10.14 20.41 -5.53
N GLN A 179 -11.45 20.49 -5.74
CA GLN A 179 -12.04 21.26 -6.85
C GLN A 179 -11.61 22.73 -6.78
N LYS A 180 -11.61 23.33 -5.59
CA LYS A 180 -11.22 24.73 -5.36
C LYS A 180 -9.70 24.94 -5.52
N LYS A 181 -8.88 24.00 -5.04
CA LYS A 181 -7.40 24.03 -5.15
C LYS A 181 -6.95 24.06 -6.61
N TYR A 182 -7.59 23.30 -7.48
CA TYR A 182 -7.23 23.20 -8.90
C TYR A 182 -8.09 24.06 -9.83
N LEU A 183 -9.05 24.83 -9.30
CA LEU A 183 -9.82 25.83 -10.05
C LEU A 183 -8.93 26.91 -10.66
N ARG A 184 -7.89 27.33 -9.91
CA ARG A 184 -6.82 28.21 -10.38
C ARG A 184 -5.54 27.42 -10.35
N PHE A 185 -5.09 26.99 -11.53
CA PHE A 185 -3.92 26.14 -11.66
C PHE A 185 -2.67 26.87 -11.13
N ASP A 186 -2.10 26.37 -10.03
CA ASP A 186 -0.85 26.85 -9.44
C ASP A 186 0.16 25.70 -9.39
N LEU A 187 1.23 25.85 -10.18
CA LEU A 187 2.32 24.87 -10.26
C LEU A 187 3.05 24.68 -8.92
N ARG A 188 3.04 25.68 -8.03
CA ARG A 188 3.79 25.65 -6.76
C ARG A 188 3.14 24.73 -5.72
N THR A 189 1.84 24.50 -5.83
CA THR A 189 1.06 23.67 -4.88
C THR A 189 0.57 22.37 -5.52
N MET A 190 1.05 22.08 -6.73
CA MET A 190 0.63 20.93 -7.53
C MET A 190 1.19 19.62 -6.95
N ASN A 191 0.29 18.74 -6.54
CA ASN A 191 0.58 17.32 -6.35
C ASN A 191 -0.04 16.53 -7.53
N LEU A 192 0.74 15.65 -8.15
CA LEU A 192 0.32 14.83 -9.29
C LEU A 192 -0.85 13.91 -8.96
N LEU A 193 -0.83 13.29 -7.77
CA LEU A 193 -1.89 12.37 -7.34
C LEU A 193 -3.20 13.13 -7.09
N ASP A 194 -3.12 14.28 -6.41
CA ASP A 194 -4.27 15.17 -6.19
C ASP A 194 -4.85 15.69 -7.52
N PHE A 195 -3.99 16.04 -8.48
CA PHE A 195 -4.42 16.55 -9.79
C PHE A 195 -5.13 15.46 -10.61
N TRP A 196 -4.63 14.23 -10.57
CA TRP A 196 -5.27 13.10 -11.24
C TRP A 196 -6.65 12.80 -10.62
N GLN A 197 -6.77 12.92 -9.30
CA GLN A 197 -8.06 12.84 -8.61
C GLN A 197 -9.00 13.98 -8.99
N TYR A 198 -8.50 15.21 -9.03
CA TYR A 198 -9.27 16.37 -9.47
C TYR A 198 -9.89 16.15 -10.85
N GLN A 199 -9.13 15.61 -11.82
CA GLN A 199 -9.66 15.32 -13.16
C GLN A 199 -10.87 14.37 -13.14
N GLN A 200 -10.94 13.46 -12.17
CA GLN A 200 -12.05 12.51 -12.03
C GLN A 200 -13.29 13.11 -11.35
N ILE A 201 -13.13 14.17 -10.56
CA ILE A 201 -14.19 14.78 -9.73
C ILE A 201 -14.58 16.21 -10.14
N LYS A 202 -13.89 16.82 -11.10
CA LYS A 202 -14.11 18.23 -11.50
C LYS A 202 -15.55 18.53 -11.97
N GLU A 203 -16.27 17.53 -12.50
CA GLU A 203 -17.63 17.66 -13.04
C GLU A 203 -18.71 17.23 -12.04
N ILE A 204 -18.31 16.79 -10.84
CA ILE A 204 -19.23 16.31 -9.82
C ILE A 204 -19.85 17.49 -9.07
N ASP A 205 -21.19 17.60 -9.13
CA ASP A 205 -21.96 18.53 -8.30
C ASP A 205 -22.20 17.92 -6.90
N THR A 206 -21.54 18.49 -5.89
CA THR A 206 -21.67 18.08 -4.49
C THR A 206 -22.86 18.72 -3.77
N GLY A 207 -23.52 19.74 -4.35
CA GLY A 207 -24.49 20.58 -3.65
C GLY A 207 -25.72 19.81 -3.16
N LYS A 208 -26.30 18.97 -4.02
CA LYS A 208 -27.48 18.14 -3.67
C LYS A 208 -27.17 17.14 -2.55
N LEU A 209 -26.00 16.50 -2.63
CA LEU A 209 -25.58 15.49 -1.68
C LEU A 209 -25.25 16.11 -0.32
N ARG A 210 -24.62 17.28 -0.33
CA ARG A 210 -24.34 18.07 0.87
C ARG A 210 -25.61 18.45 1.62
N ALA A 211 -26.60 19.01 0.92
CA ALA A 211 -27.87 19.42 1.52
C ALA A 211 -28.59 18.23 2.19
N TYR A 212 -28.57 17.05 1.56
CA TYR A 212 -29.13 15.83 2.14
C TYR A 212 -28.47 15.43 3.47
N TYR A 213 -27.12 15.38 3.51
CA TYR A 213 -26.39 14.96 4.72
C TYR A 213 -26.33 16.03 5.81
N GLU A 214 -26.42 17.32 5.46
CA GLU A 214 -26.60 18.42 6.44
C GLU A 214 -27.95 18.30 7.14
N ASN A 215 -29.03 17.99 6.40
CA ASN A 215 -30.37 17.82 6.96
C ASN A 215 -30.56 16.55 7.78
N LYS A 216 -29.84 15.47 7.45
CA LYS A 216 -29.86 14.20 8.21
C LYS A 216 -28.86 14.12 9.36
N ARG A 217 -28.08 15.18 9.63
CA ARG A 217 -27.04 15.15 10.66
C ARG A 217 -27.68 14.78 12.02
N PRO A 218 -27.26 13.70 12.69
CA PRO A 218 -27.76 13.39 14.02
C PRO A 218 -27.40 14.56 14.94
N LEU A 219 -28.42 15.15 15.57
CA LEU A 219 -28.25 16.14 16.63
C LEU A 219 -27.27 15.54 17.64
N LYS A 220 -26.08 16.15 17.78
CA LYS A 220 -25.13 15.80 18.83
C LYS A 220 -25.88 15.90 20.17
N ILE A 221 -26.21 14.77 20.77
CA ILE A 221 -26.60 14.73 22.18
C ILE A 221 -25.36 15.20 22.94
N ARG A 222 -25.42 16.42 23.47
CA ARG A 222 -24.46 16.91 24.46
C ARG A 222 -24.61 16.01 25.69
N TYR A 223 -23.63 15.16 25.93
CA TYR A 223 -23.34 14.67 27.28
C TYR A 223 -22.40 15.65 27.95
#